data_AF-A0A7W1QXD3-F1
#
_entry.id   AF-A0A7W1QXD3-F1
#
_cell.length_a   1.000
_cell.length_b   1.000
_cell.length_c   1.000
_cell.angle_alpha   90.00
_cell.angle_beta   90.00
_cell.angle_gamma   90.00
#
_symmetry.space_group_name_H-M   'P 1'
#
loop_
_entity.id
_entity.type
_entity.pdbx_description
1 polymer ?
#
loop_
_entity_poly.entity_id
_entity_poly.type
_entity_poly.pdbx_seq_one_letter_code
_entity_poly.pdbx_strand_id
1 'polypeptide(L)' 'MQNLDVSQTVDNWMPLANTLYVPHTEKEYENLVMLLDGLIDEVGEDESHPLASLMEVVGVLIEKYEDENVSELSIAE' A
#
# COMPACT_ATOMS: atom_id res chain seq x y z
N MET A 1 17.50 -17.76 3.63
CA MET A 1 16.04 -17.54 3.61
C MET A 1 15.52 -17.91 4.99
N GLN A 2 14.97 -16.94 5.72
CA GLN A 2 14.21 -17.26 6.93
C GLN A 2 12.98 -18.06 6.50
N ASN A 3 12.66 -19.15 7.19
CA ASN A 3 11.40 -19.85 6.96
C ASN A 3 10.26 -18.97 7.48
N LEU A 4 9.21 -18.80 6.67
CA LEU A 4 8.02 -18.08 7.09
C LEU A 4 7.36 -18.85 8.25
N ASP A 5 7.24 -18.20 9.41
CA ASP A 5 6.37 -18.70 10.47
C ASP A 5 4.94 -18.27 10.14
N VAL A 6 4.15 -19.22 9.64
CA VAL A 6 2.77 -18.97 9.20
C VAL A 6 1.89 -18.50 10.37
N SER A 7 2.11 -18.99 11.59
CA SER A 7 1.29 -18.59 12.74
C SER A 7 1.56 -17.14 13.11
N GLN A 8 2.84 -16.78 13.24
CA GLN A 8 3.25 -15.41 13.53
C GLN A 8 2.83 -14.45 12.39
N THR A 9 2.87 -14.94 11.14
CA THR A 9 2.42 -14.16 9.98
C THR A 9 0.93 -13.87 10.08
N VAL A 10 0.09 -14.86 10.40
CA VAL A 10 -1.36 -14.65 10.54
C VAL A 10 -1.67 -13.60 11.62
N ASP A 11 -1.02 -13.68 12.77
CA ASP A 11 -1.26 -12.76 13.89
C ASP A 11 -0.90 -11.30 13.53
N ASN A 12 0.21 -11.10 12.82
CA ASN A 12 0.65 -9.77 12.40
C ASN A 12 -0.06 -9.26 11.13
N TRP A 13 -0.52 -10.18 10.27
CA TRP A 13 -1.20 -9.83 9.01
C TRP A 13 -2.66 -9.50 9.20
N MET A 14 -3.36 -10.14 10.15
CA MET A 14 -4.81 -9.96 10.35
C MET A 14 -5.23 -8.48 10.52
N PRO A 15 -4.50 -7.61 11.24
CA PRO A 15 -4.83 -6.19 11.33
C PRO A 15 -4.70 -5.46 9.99
N LEU A 16 -3.76 -5.90 9.13
CA LEU A 16 -3.43 -5.27 7.85
C LEU A 16 -4.28 -5.82 6.70
N ALA A 17 -4.81 -7.04 6.82
CA ALA A 17 -5.53 -7.73 5.76
C ALA A 17 -6.77 -6.97 5.25
N ASN A 18 -7.38 -6.13 6.09
CA ASN A 18 -8.53 -5.30 5.74
C ASN A 18 -8.13 -3.93 5.18
N THR A 19 -6.84 -3.67 4.99
CA THR A 19 -6.31 -2.41 4.44
C THR A 19 -5.40 -2.66 3.24
N LEU A 20 -4.55 -3.69 3.29
CA LEU A 20 -3.56 -4.00 2.26
C LEU A 20 -4.04 -5.12 1.33
N TYR A 21 -4.75 -4.74 0.27
CA TYR A 21 -5.27 -5.61 -0.79
C TYR A 21 -5.36 -4.83 -2.09
N VAL A 22 -5.61 -5.52 -3.21
CA VAL A 22 -5.84 -4.88 -4.50
C VAL A 22 -7.16 -4.11 -4.42
N PRO A 23 -7.16 -2.78 -4.57
CA PRO A 23 -8.39 -1.99 -4.49
C PRO A 23 -9.24 -2.24 -5.74
N HIS A 24 -10.55 -2.32 -5.56
CA HIS A 24 -11.54 -2.50 -6.62
C HIS A 24 -12.60 -1.40 -6.62
N THR A 25 -12.57 -0.51 -5.62
CA THR A 25 -13.47 0.64 -5.49
C THR A 25 -12.70 1.88 -5.04
N GLU A 26 -13.26 3.06 -5.31
CA GLU A 26 -12.66 4.36 -4.93
C GLU A 26 -12.39 4.45 -3.42
N LYS A 27 -13.30 3.94 -2.60
CA LYS A 27 -13.12 3.90 -1.14
C LYS A 27 -11.92 3.04 -0.72
N GLU A 28 -11.68 1.94 -1.41
CA GLU A 28 -10.55 1.05 -1.11
C GLU A 28 -9.24 1.70 -1.56
N TYR A 29 -9.25 2.38 -2.71
CA TYR A 29 -8.17 3.23 -3.17
C TYR A 29 -7.84 4.35 -2.16
N GLU A 30 -8.84 5.10 -1.69
CA GLU A 30 -8.66 6.16 -0.67
C GLU A 30 -8.03 5.61 0.62
N ASN A 31 -8.41 4.40 1.04
CA ASN A 31 -7.79 3.77 2.21
C ASN A 31 -6.30 3.48 2.00
N LEU A 32 -5.90 3.08 0.79
CA LEU A 32 -4.49 2.86 0.46
C LEU A 32 -3.72 4.18 0.36
N VAL A 33 -4.33 5.24 -0.16
CA VAL A 33 -3.73 6.59 -0.17
C VAL A 33 -3.48 7.07 1.27
N MET A 34 -4.48 6.97 2.15
CA MET A 34 -4.31 7.32 3.57
C MET A 34 -3.23 6.47 4.26
N LEU A 35 -3.12 5.20 3.89
CA LEU A 35 -2.05 4.33 4.39
C LEU A 35 -0.68 4.81 3.90
N LEU A 36 -0.56 5.15 2.61
CA LEU A 36 0.69 5.64 2.03
C LEU A 36 1.15 6.93 2.71
N ASP A 37 0.24 7.87 2.96
CA ASP A 37 0.53 9.11 3.67
C ASP A 37 1.10 8.84 5.08
N GLY A 38 0.47 7.94 5.84
CA GLY A 38 0.96 7.55 7.15
C GLY A 38 2.32 6.84 7.12
N LEU A 39 2.60 6.09 6.05
CA LEU A 39 3.91 5.48 5.84
C LEU A 39 4.98 6.50 5.49
N ILE A 40 4.67 7.52 4.67
CA ILE A 40 5.58 8.62 4.36
C ILE A 40 5.95 9.37 5.64
N ASP A 41 4.97 9.65 6.51
CA ASP A 41 5.20 10.33 7.79
C ASP A 41 6.11 9.52 8.72
N GLU A 42 5.97 8.19 8.75
CA GLU A 42 6.78 7.30 9.61
C GLU A 42 8.18 7.03 9.05
N VAL A 43 8.29 6.76 7.74
CA VAL A 43 9.58 6.45 7.08
C VAL A 43 10.43 7.72 6.91
N GLY A 44 9.79 8.83 6.56
CA GLY A 44 10.47 10.10 6.30
C GLY A 44 11.58 9.96 5.26
N GLU A 45 12.79 10.34 5.64
CA GLU A 45 13.99 10.29 4.78
C GLU A 45 14.84 9.01 4.98
N ASP A 46 14.38 8.05 5.82
CA ASP A 46 15.12 6.80 6.06
C ASP A 46 14.83 5.76 4.97
N GLU A 47 15.63 5.79 3.91
CA GLU A 47 15.57 4.78 2.84
C GLU A 47 15.85 3.35 3.32
N SER A 48 16.45 3.16 4.50
CA SER A 48 16.71 1.84 5.09
C SER A 48 15.59 1.34 6.00
N HIS A 49 14.52 2.13 6.15
CA HIS A 49 13.44 1.84 7.08
C HIS A 49 12.75 0.51 6.74
N PRO A 50 12.42 -0.34 7.73
CA PRO A 50 11.75 -1.63 7.48
C PRO A 50 10.41 -1.52 6.74
N LEU A 51 9.75 -0.36 6.80
CA LEU A 51 8.49 -0.10 6.09
C LEU A 51 8.67 0.49 4.68
N ALA A 52 9.90 0.81 4.25
CA ALA A 52 10.15 1.36 2.92
C ALA A 52 9.66 0.39 1.81
N SER A 53 9.86 -0.91 1.98
CA SER A 53 9.34 -1.91 1.04
C SER A 53 7.80 -2.00 1.06
N LEU A 54 7.16 -1.65 2.17
CA LEU A 54 5.69 -1.60 2.23
C LEU A 54 5.15 -0.38 1.49
N MET A 55 5.83 0.78 1.60
CA MET A 55 5.49 1.97 0.79
C MET A 55 5.51 1.66 -0.70
N GLU A 56 6.54 0.96 -1.18
CA GLU A 56 6.65 0.55 -2.58
C GLU A 56 5.46 -0.31 -3.00
N VAL A 57 5.11 -1.33 -2.20
CA VAL A 57 3.96 -2.20 -2.48
C VAL A 57 2.65 -1.41 -2.51
N VAL A 58 2.43 -0.51 -1.56
CA VAL A 58 1.21 0.33 -1.52
C VAL A 58 1.13 1.23 -2.76
N GLY A 59 2.25 1.84 -3.16
CA GLY A 59 2.32 2.67 -4.36
C GLY A 59 1.91 1.91 -5.63
N VAL A 60 2.39 0.68 -5.80
CA VAL A 60 2.02 -0.19 -6.94
C VAL A 60 0.53 -0.55 -6.94
N LEU A 61 -0.08 -0.74 -5.76
CA LEU A 61 -1.51 -1.03 -5.67
C LEU A 61 -2.38 0.19 -6.03
N ILE A 62 -1.93 1.39 -5.66
CA ILE A 62 -2.56 2.67 -6.02
C ILE A 62 -2.45 2.88 -7.53
N GLU A 63 -1.24 2.79 -8.09
CA GLU A 63 -0.97 2.96 -9.53
C GLU A 63 -1.84 1.99 -10.36
N LYS A 64 -1.92 0.72 -9.95
CA LYS A 64 -2.78 -0.25 -10.63
C LYS A 64 -4.25 0.16 -10.66
N TYR A 65 -4.77 0.73 -9.58
CA TYR A 65 -6.15 1.22 -9.56
C TYR A 65 -6.34 2.40 -10.52
N GLU A 66 -5.39 3.33 -10.50
CA GLU A 66 -5.40 4.51 -11.37
C GLU A 66 -5.35 4.10 -12.84
N ASP A 67 -4.47 3.18 -13.23
CA ASP A 67 -4.39 2.64 -14.60
C ASP A 67 -5.72 2.07 -15.10
N GLU A 68 -6.46 1.40 -14.21
CA GLU A 68 -7.73 0.75 -14.53
C GLU A 68 -8.93 1.71 -14.54
N ASN A 69 -8.89 2.80 -13.77
CA ASN A 69 -10.06 3.63 -13.46
C ASN A 69 -9.92 5.12 -13.83
N VAL A 70 -8.69 5.62 -13.96
CA VAL A 70 -8.36 7.00 -14.27
C VAL A 70 -7.57 7.00 -15.58
N SER A 71 -8.22 7.38 -16.68
CA SER A 71 -7.48 7.55 -17.93
C SER A 71 -6.40 8.63 -17.75
N GLU A 72 -5.14 8.32 -18.07
CA GLU A 72 -3.94 9.18 -17.96
C GLU A 72 -4.10 10.62 -18.53
N LEU A 73 -5.17 10.88 -19.29
CA LEU A 73 -5.48 12.14 -19.96
C LEU A 73 -6.38 13.10 -19.16
N SER A 74 -6.88 12.75 -17.96
CA SER A 74 -7.82 13.62 -17.22
C SER A 74 -7.16 14.70 -16.35
N ILE A 75 -5.82 14.76 -16.26
CA ILE A 75 -5.10 15.73 -15.40
C ILE A 75 -4.62 16.98 -16.18
N ALA A 76 -4.91 17.09 -17.48
CA ALA A 76 -4.55 18.25 -18.29
C ALA A 76 -5.74 19.23 -18.48
N GLU A 77 -6.12 19.98 -17.44
CA GLU A 77 -6.88 21.24 -17.56
C GLU A 77 -6.47 22.26 -16.49
#